data_AF-A0A7W7AAF4-F1
#
_entry.id   AF-A0A7W7AAF4-F1
#
_cell.length_a   1.000
_cell.length_b   1.000
_cell.length_c   1.000
_cell.angle_alpha   90.00
_cell.angle_beta   90.00
_cell.angle_gamma   90.00
#
_symmetry.space_group_name_H-M   'P 1'
#
loop_
_entity.id
_entity.type
_entity.pdbx_description
1 polymer ?
#
loop_
_entity_poly.entity_id
_entity_poly.type
_entity_poly.pdbx_seq_one_letter_code
_entity_poly.pdbx_strand_id
1 'polypeptide(L)'
;MSERRACRVIDADRKSVRYRSTRDDDAGLREKLRELANQRRRFGYRRLHILVRREGIMINRKKTQRLYKEEGLAVRRRRSRRRAVGTRAPAPVLALPNQRWSLDFVHDQMASGRRFRVLNVVDDVTRECLAAVPDTSISGRRVVRELTKLIAQRGRPGMIVSDNVLGWEAAAENGQQVSLRRL
;
A
#
# COMPACT_ATOMS: atom_id res chain seq x y z
N MET A 1 64.17 9.48 -7.98
CA MET A 1 63.91 8.04 -8.19
C MET A 1 63.24 7.86 -9.55
N SER A 2 63.66 6.92 -10.40
CA SER A 2 63.09 6.79 -11.76
C SER A 2 61.76 6.01 -11.76
N GLU A 3 60.84 6.34 -12.67
CA GLU A 3 59.55 5.64 -12.85
C GLU A 3 59.74 4.12 -12.97
N ARG A 4 60.80 3.68 -13.68
CA ARG A 4 61.15 2.25 -13.81
C ARG A 4 61.50 1.61 -12.47
N ARG A 5 62.28 2.31 -11.64
CA ARG A 5 62.69 1.82 -10.31
C ARG A 5 61.48 1.79 -9.37
N ALA A 6 60.63 2.81 -9.41
CA ALA A 6 59.40 2.86 -8.63
C ALA A 6 58.43 1.73 -9.00
N CYS A 7 58.15 1.52 -10.30
CA CYS A 7 57.25 0.46 -10.77
C CYS A 7 57.75 -0.95 -10.44
N ARG A 8 59.09 -1.17 -10.45
CA ARG A 8 59.70 -2.44 -10.04
C ARG A 8 59.58 -2.70 -8.54
N VAL A 9 59.69 -1.67 -7.70
CA VAL A 9 59.57 -1.79 -6.24
C VAL A 9 58.14 -2.16 -5.82
N ILE A 10 57.14 -1.67 -6.54
CA ILE A 10 55.72 -1.89 -6.24
C ILE A 10 55.07 -3.02 -7.07
N ASP A 11 55.88 -3.75 -7.84
CA ASP A 11 55.43 -4.82 -8.76
C ASP A 11 54.25 -4.43 -9.67
N ALA A 12 54.31 -3.24 -10.25
CA ALA A 12 53.26 -2.72 -11.13
C ALA A 12 53.76 -2.58 -12.58
N ASP A 13 52.94 -3.00 -13.54
CA ASP A 13 53.22 -2.79 -14.96
C ASP A 13 53.14 -1.30 -15.33
N ARG A 14 54.14 -0.83 -16.09
CA ARG A 14 54.25 0.58 -16.48
C ARG A 14 53.10 1.05 -17.37
N LYS A 15 52.46 0.18 -18.18
CA LYS A 15 51.28 0.58 -18.96
C LYS A 15 50.07 0.83 -18.07
N SER A 16 49.91 0.04 -17.01
CA SER A 16 48.87 0.25 -16.00
C SER A 16 49.11 1.56 -15.22
N VAL A 17 50.35 1.83 -14.80
CA VAL A 17 50.71 3.08 -14.11
C VAL A 17 50.52 4.31 -15.01
N ARG A 18 50.77 4.18 -16.32
CA ARG A 18 50.55 5.23 -17.31
C ARG A 18 49.11 5.33 -17.80
N TYR A 19 48.24 4.39 -17.43
CA TYR A 19 46.86 4.39 -17.88
C TYR A 19 46.13 5.59 -17.28
N ARG A 20 45.77 6.54 -18.14
CA ARG A 20 44.80 7.59 -17.82
C ARG A 20 43.46 7.18 -18.40
N SER A 21 42.49 6.96 -17.53
CA SER A 21 41.11 6.74 -17.92
C SER A 21 40.57 8.01 -18.59
N THR A 22 40.52 8.04 -19.91
CA THR A 22 39.78 9.04 -20.69
C THR A 22 38.30 8.72 -20.60
N ARG A 23 37.62 9.19 -19.55
CA ARG A 23 36.14 9.21 -19.55
C ARG A 23 35.73 10.49 -20.26
N ASP A 24 35.00 10.35 -21.37
CA ASP A 24 34.33 11.48 -22.00
C ASP A 24 33.43 12.15 -20.97
N ASP A 25 33.36 13.49 -21.02
CA ASP A 25 32.44 14.23 -20.18
C ASP A 25 31.00 13.91 -20.60
N ASP A 26 30.31 13.17 -19.74
CA ASP A 26 28.90 12.80 -19.92
C ASP A 26 27.96 14.01 -19.73
N ALA A 27 28.47 15.22 -19.44
CA ALA A 27 27.69 16.42 -19.14
C ALA A 27 26.59 16.71 -20.17
N GLY A 28 26.93 16.81 -21.46
CA GLY A 28 25.95 17.10 -22.51
C GLY A 28 24.87 16.01 -22.64
N LEU A 29 25.25 14.75 -22.44
CA LEU A 29 24.31 13.63 -22.47
C LEU A 29 23.39 13.61 -21.25
N ARG A 30 23.90 13.96 -20.06
CA ARG A 30 23.10 14.11 -18.84
C ARG A 30 22.07 15.22 -19.00
N GLU A 31 22.49 16.38 -19.52
CA GLU A 31 21.61 17.50 -19.78
C GLU A 31 20.48 17.11 -20.73
N LYS A 32 20.81 16.44 -21.83
CA LYS A 32 19.80 15.96 -22.79
C LYS A 32 18.83 14.96 -22.19
N LEU A 33 19.32 14.02 -21.38
CA LEU A 33 18.46 13.06 -20.67
C LEU A 33 17.52 13.76 -19.69
N ARG A 34 17.99 14.80 -18.97
CA ARG A 34 17.16 15.61 -18.08
C ARG A 34 16.08 16.37 -18.86
N GLU A 35 16.43 16.97 -19.98
CA GLU A 35 15.49 17.68 -20.87
C GLU A 35 14.35 16.76 -21.32
N LEU A 36 14.68 15.60 -21.90
CA LEU A 36 13.71 14.62 -22.39
C LEU A 36 12.85 14.03 -21.25
N ALA A 37 13.44 13.81 -20.08
CA ALA A 37 12.72 13.31 -18.91
C ALA A 37 11.75 14.36 -18.35
N ASN A 38 12.09 15.66 -18.40
CA ASN A 38 11.21 16.74 -17.97
C ASN A 38 10.02 16.93 -18.90
N GLN A 39 10.23 16.85 -20.22
CA GLN A 39 9.14 16.91 -21.20
C GLN A 39 8.18 15.72 -21.05
N ARG A 40 8.69 14.53 -20.72
CA ARG A 40 7.89 13.30 -20.63
C ARG A 40 8.16 12.52 -19.35
N ARG A 41 7.73 13.09 -18.21
CA ARG A 41 7.97 12.54 -16.86
C ARG A 41 7.68 11.05 -16.71
N ARG A 42 6.68 10.47 -17.39
CA ARG A 42 6.33 9.03 -17.27
C ARG A 42 7.31 8.07 -17.97
N PHE A 43 8.31 8.57 -18.69
CA PHE A 43 9.20 7.73 -19.49
C PHE A 43 10.33 7.16 -18.63
N GLY A 44 10.47 5.83 -18.69
CA GLY A 44 11.65 5.14 -18.15
C GLY A 44 12.82 5.18 -19.11
N TYR A 45 14.00 4.74 -18.64
CA TYR A 45 15.25 4.74 -19.39
C TYR A 45 15.15 4.08 -20.79
N ARG A 46 14.30 3.06 -20.98
CA ARG A 46 14.11 2.39 -22.29
C ARG A 46 13.53 3.34 -23.34
N ARG A 47 12.56 4.17 -22.97
CA ARG A 47 11.96 5.16 -23.88
C ARG A 47 12.90 6.32 -24.13
N LEU A 48 13.58 6.81 -23.08
CA LEU A 48 14.61 7.85 -23.24
C LEU A 48 15.75 7.40 -24.15
N HIS A 49 16.19 6.14 -24.04
CA HIS A 49 17.20 5.57 -24.94
C HIS A 49 16.79 5.63 -26.42
N ILE A 50 15.53 5.37 -26.74
CA ILE A 50 15.01 5.46 -28.12
C ILE A 50 15.01 6.92 -28.59
N LEU A 51 14.60 7.87 -27.74
CA LEU A 51 14.57 9.29 -28.08
C LEU A 51 15.97 9.84 -28.35
N VAL A 52 16.92 9.55 -27.47
CA VAL A 52 18.33 9.95 -27.62
C VAL A 52 18.92 9.39 -28.93
N ARG A 53 18.58 8.15 -29.31
CA ARG A 53 19.02 7.58 -30.60
C ARG A 53 18.36 8.24 -31.81
N ARG A 54 17.12 8.72 -31.71
CA ARG A 54 16.44 9.46 -32.79
C ARG A 54 17.08 10.83 -33.04
N GLU A 55 17.70 11.41 -32.02
CA GLU A 55 18.47 12.66 -32.12
C GLU A 55 19.92 12.43 -32.60
N GLY A 56 20.25 11.21 -33.05
CA GLY A 56 21.58 10.87 -33.59
C GLY A 56 22.62 10.47 -32.55
N ILE A 57 22.27 10.47 -31.26
CA ILE A 57 23.21 10.12 -30.18
C ILE A 57 23.23 8.60 -29.96
N MET A 58 24.27 7.96 -30.48
CA MET A 58 24.43 6.50 -30.44
C MET A 58 25.20 6.07 -29.18
N ILE A 59 24.47 5.75 -28.11
CA ILE A 59 25.04 5.26 -26.85
C ILE A 59 24.59 3.84 -26.53
N ASN A 60 25.40 3.11 -25.75
CA ASN A 60 24.97 1.82 -25.22
C ASN A 60 23.79 2.00 -24.24
N ARG A 61 22.77 1.14 -24.34
CA ARG A 61 21.63 1.11 -23.42
C ARG A 61 22.05 1.01 -21.95
N LYS A 62 23.15 0.32 -21.63
CA LYS A 62 23.72 0.27 -20.27
C LYS A 62 24.15 1.66 -19.79
N LYS A 63 24.76 2.48 -20.66
CA LYS A 63 25.16 3.87 -20.37
C LYS A 63 23.93 4.74 -20.11
N THR A 64 22.89 4.64 -20.94
CA THR A 64 21.61 5.34 -20.70
C THR A 64 21.00 4.97 -19.36
N GLN A 65 20.97 3.67 -19.02
CA GLN A 65 20.41 3.21 -17.75
C GLN A 65 21.23 3.71 -16.55
N ARG A 66 22.56 3.70 -16.65
CA ARG A 66 23.46 4.23 -15.62
C ARG A 66 23.19 5.71 -15.36
N LEU A 67 23.25 6.54 -16.41
CA LEU A 67 23.01 7.97 -16.30
C LEU A 67 21.60 8.30 -15.80
N TYR A 68 20.59 7.57 -16.27
CA TYR A 68 19.21 7.72 -15.79
C TYR A 68 19.07 7.50 -14.26
N LYS A 69 19.80 6.52 -13.71
CA LYS A 69 19.81 6.25 -12.27
C LYS A 69 20.59 7.31 -11.51
N GLU A 70 21.77 7.68 -12.00
CA GLU A 70 22.63 8.70 -11.37
C GLU A 70 21.94 10.07 -11.32
N GLU A 71 21.19 10.44 -12.36
CA GLU A 71 20.41 11.69 -12.42
C GLU A 71 19.06 11.62 -11.66
N GLY A 72 18.72 10.49 -11.03
CA GLY A 72 17.49 10.36 -10.25
C GLY A 72 16.18 10.50 -11.06
N LEU A 73 16.21 10.24 -12.37
CA LEU A 73 15.10 10.49 -13.30
C LEU A 73 13.92 9.49 -13.16
N ALA A 74 13.99 8.58 -12.19
CA ALA A 74 12.95 7.61 -11.92
C ALA A 74 11.69 8.30 -11.36
N VAL A 75 10.54 8.03 -11.98
CA VAL A 75 9.25 8.50 -11.45
C VAL A 75 9.01 7.86 -10.10
N ARG A 76 8.97 8.70 -9.07
CA ARG A 76 8.58 8.25 -7.72
C ARG A 76 7.14 7.74 -7.79
N ARG A 77 6.95 6.45 -7.49
CA ARG A 77 5.60 5.90 -7.33
C ARG A 77 4.88 6.71 -6.25
N ARG A 78 3.72 7.26 -6.61
CA ARG A 78 2.83 7.93 -5.66
C ARG A 78 2.47 6.88 -4.61
N ARG A 79 3.01 7.01 -3.39
CA ARG A 79 2.58 6.16 -2.28
C ARG A 79 1.08 6.41 -2.09
N SER A 80 0.29 5.34 -2.01
CA SER A 80 -1.13 5.47 -1.67
C SER A 80 -1.21 6.32 -0.40
N ARG A 81 -2.10 7.32 -0.41
CA ARG A 81 -2.32 8.21 0.73
C ARG A 81 -2.84 7.31 1.84
N ARG A 82 -2.00 7.01 2.85
CA ARG A 82 -2.48 6.35 4.06
C ARG A 82 -3.55 7.28 4.62
N ARG A 83 -4.81 6.83 4.66
CA ARG A 83 -5.85 7.58 5.39
C ARG A 83 -5.31 7.72 6.80
N ALA A 84 -5.32 8.94 7.35
CA ALA A 84 -5.05 9.12 8.76
C ALA A 84 -6.05 8.23 9.49
N VAL A 85 -5.56 7.16 10.11
CA VAL A 85 -6.31 6.43 11.12
C VAL A 85 -6.37 7.44 12.26
N GLY A 86 -7.46 8.21 12.32
CA GLY A 86 -7.65 9.16 13.40
C GLY A 86 -7.48 8.41 14.71
N THR A 87 -6.78 9.03 15.66
CA THR A 87 -6.64 8.53 17.03
C THR A 87 -8.00 8.57 17.70
N ARG A 88 -8.89 7.63 17.36
CA ARG A 88 -10.11 7.41 18.12
C ARG A 88 -9.71 6.53 19.28
N ALA A 89 -9.60 7.16 20.44
CA ALA A 89 -9.52 6.44 21.69
C ALA A 89 -10.68 5.45 21.73
N PRO A 90 -10.43 4.14 21.97
CA PRO A 90 -11.53 3.20 22.13
C PRO A 90 -12.43 3.73 23.24
N ALA A 91 -13.74 3.75 22.99
CA ALA A 91 -14.70 4.12 24.03
C ALA A 91 -14.40 3.27 25.28
N PRO A 92 -14.35 3.87 26.48
CA PRO A 92 -14.10 3.12 27.70
C PRO A 92 -15.28 2.19 27.90
N VAL A 93 -15.06 0.90 27.65
CA VAL A 93 -16.00 -0.16 27.94
C VAL A 93 -15.38 -1.01 29.02
N LEU A 94 -16.20 -1.47 29.98
CA LEU A 94 -15.78 -2.44 30.98
C LEU A 94 -15.22 -3.68 30.25
N ALA A 95 -14.02 -4.12 30.63
CA ALA A 95 -13.37 -5.28 30.02
C ALA A 95 -14.00 -6.60 30.52
N LEU A 96 -15.31 -6.76 30.32
CA LEU A 96 -16.09 -7.94 30.66
C LEU A 96 -16.74 -8.53 29.39
N PRO A 97 -17.01 -9.84 29.37
CA PRO A 97 -17.78 -10.46 28.29
C PRO A 97 -19.13 -9.76 28.09
N ASN A 98 -19.60 -9.79 26.84
CA ASN A 98 -20.88 -9.22 26.42
C ASN A 98 -21.01 -7.70 26.59
N GLN A 99 -19.91 -6.96 26.83
CA GLN A 99 -19.98 -5.51 26.98
C GLN A 99 -19.93 -4.77 25.64
N ARG A 100 -19.21 -5.31 24.66
CA ARG A 100 -19.08 -4.69 23.34
C ARG A 100 -18.93 -5.74 22.25
N TRP A 101 -19.83 -5.65 21.27
CA TRP A 101 -19.75 -6.45 20.05
C TRP A 101 -19.26 -5.59 18.89
N SER A 102 -18.31 -6.12 18.12
CA SER A 102 -17.88 -5.54 16.85
C SER A 102 -18.47 -6.31 15.67
N LEU A 103 -18.99 -5.57 14.70
CA LEU A 103 -19.56 -6.08 13.47
C LEU A 103 -18.66 -5.70 12.29
N ASP A 104 -18.32 -6.69 11.48
CA ASP A 104 -17.62 -6.49 10.21
C ASP A 104 -18.29 -7.25 9.05
N PHE A 105 -17.90 -6.88 7.83
CA PHE A 105 -18.26 -7.61 6.62
C PHE A 105 -17.01 -8.00 5.85
N VAL A 106 -16.78 -9.31 5.74
CA VAL A 106 -15.75 -9.86 4.85
C VAL A 106 -16.39 -10.17 3.50
N HIS A 107 -15.76 -9.74 2.41
CA HIS A 107 -16.23 -9.97 1.05
C HIS A 107 -15.33 -10.99 0.36
N ASP A 108 -15.93 -11.92 -0.37
CA ASP A 108 -15.20 -12.92 -1.14
C ASP A 108 -16.00 -13.36 -2.38
N GLN A 109 -15.40 -14.22 -3.20
CA GLN A 109 -15.95 -14.69 -4.46
C GLN A 109 -15.87 -16.21 -4.55
N MET A 110 -16.99 -16.84 -4.93
CA MET A 110 -17.05 -18.27 -5.20
C MET A 110 -16.29 -18.60 -6.49
N ALA A 111 -15.91 -19.88 -6.67
CA ALA A 111 -15.28 -20.35 -7.91
C ALA A 111 -16.12 -20.05 -9.18
N SER A 112 -17.44 -19.94 -9.04
CA SER A 112 -18.36 -19.55 -10.11
C SER A 112 -18.32 -18.05 -10.48
N GLY A 113 -17.50 -17.24 -9.79
CA GLY A 113 -17.44 -15.79 -9.96
C GLY A 113 -18.52 -15.01 -9.22
N ARG A 114 -19.50 -15.69 -8.59
CA ARG A 114 -20.53 -15.03 -7.78
C ARG A 114 -19.91 -14.50 -6.48
N ARG A 115 -20.13 -13.22 -6.18
CA ARG A 115 -19.68 -12.58 -4.95
C ARG A 115 -20.60 -12.91 -3.78
N PHE A 116 -20.03 -13.02 -2.60
CA PHE A 116 -20.76 -13.12 -1.35
C PHE A 116 -20.06 -12.30 -0.26
N ARG A 117 -20.75 -12.12 0.86
CA ARG A 117 -20.19 -11.49 2.06
C ARG A 117 -20.56 -12.29 3.29
N VAL A 118 -19.73 -12.19 4.30
CA VAL A 118 -19.94 -12.78 5.62
C VAL A 118 -20.09 -11.65 6.62
N LEU A 119 -21.23 -11.59 7.31
CA LEU A 119 -21.36 -10.75 8.51
C LEU A 119 -20.70 -11.50 9.66
N ASN A 120 -19.65 -10.92 10.25
CA ASN A 120 -19.10 -11.42 11.51
C ASN A 120 -19.53 -10.54 12.67
N VAL A 121 -19.88 -11.19 13.78
CA VAL A 121 -20.17 -10.54 15.06
C VAL A 121 -19.22 -11.13 16.08
N VAL A 122 -18.39 -10.28 16.68
CA VAL A 122 -17.33 -10.71 17.61
C VAL A 122 -17.50 -9.96 18.94
N ASP A 123 -17.32 -10.67 20.05
CA ASP A 123 -17.18 -10.03 21.36
C ASP A 123 -15.75 -9.50 21.54
N ASP A 124 -15.62 -8.20 21.80
CA ASP A 124 -14.31 -7.53 21.80
C ASP A 124 -13.38 -7.99 22.94
N VAL A 125 -13.96 -8.46 24.05
CA VAL A 125 -13.21 -8.84 25.25
C VAL A 125 -12.77 -10.29 25.18
N THR A 126 -13.71 -11.21 24.93
CA THR A 126 -13.45 -12.64 24.85
C THR A 126 -12.84 -13.08 23.53
N ARG A 127 -12.97 -12.24 22.48
CA ARG A 127 -12.61 -12.57 21.08
C ARG A 127 -13.41 -13.73 20.51
N GLU A 128 -14.53 -14.08 21.13
CA GLU A 128 -15.44 -15.10 20.64
C GLU A 128 -16.17 -14.61 19.38
N CYS A 129 -16.21 -15.45 18.34
CA CYS A 129 -17.06 -15.25 17.17
C CYS A 129 -18.49 -15.67 17.52
N LEU A 130 -19.36 -14.68 17.75
CA LEU A 130 -20.75 -14.89 18.14
C LEU A 130 -21.62 -15.33 16.97
N ALA A 131 -21.33 -14.83 15.77
CA ALA A 131 -21.96 -15.28 14.53
C ALA A 131 -21.08 -15.01 13.32
N ALA A 132 -21.13 -15.92 12.34
CA ALA A 132 -20.58 -15.75 11.01
C ALA A 132 -21.66 -16.13 9.99
N VAL A 133 -22.25 -15.14 9.33
CA VAL A 133 -23.42 -15.33 8.45
C VAL A 133 -23.04 -15.06 7.01
N PRO A 134 -22.75 -16.10 6.21
CA PRO A 134 -22.48 -15.95 4.78
C PRO A 134 -23.77 -15.78 3.99
N ASP A 135 -23.83 -14.76 3.13
CA ASP A 135 -24.91 -14.61 2.15
C ASP A 135 -24.41 -13.84 0.92
N THR A 136 -25.11 -14.02 -0.20
CA THR A 136 -24.87 -13.24 -1.42
C THR A 136 -25.37 -11.80 -1.28
N SER A 137 -26.33 -11.55 -0.37
CA SER A 137 -26.70 -10.21 0.09
C SER A 137 -27.25 -10.24 1.52
N ILE A 138 -26.74 -9.34 2.37
CA ILE A 138 -27.15 -9.15 3.76
C ILE A 138 -27.77 -7.75 3.91
N SER A 139 -29.10 -7.67 3.93
CA SER A 139 -29.83 -6.42 4.15
C SER A 139 -29.74 -5.98 5.62
N GLY A 140 -30.01 -4.69 5.91
CA GLY A 140 -30.08 -4.21 7.29
C GLY A 140 -31.08 -5.00 8.14
N ARG A 141 -32.25 -5.35 7.58
CA ARG A 141 -33.24 -6.25 8.23
C ARG A 141 -32.66 -7.62 8.58
N ARG A 142 -31.82 -8.20 7.70
CA ARG A 142 -31.13 -9.45 7.99
C ARG A 142 -30.16 -9.29 9.16
N VAL A 143 -29.38 -8.21 9.18
CA VAL A 143 -28.46 -7.90 10.30
C VAL A 143 -29.23 -7.80 11.61
N VAL A 144 -30.31 -7.01 11.66
CA VAL A 144 -31.15 -6.86 12.86
C VAL A 144 -31.65 -8.21 13.33
N ARG A 145 -32.17 -9.05 12.43
CA ARG A 145 -32.64 -10.39 12.80
C ARG A 145 -31.56 -11.25 13.45
N GLU A 146 -30.34 -11.26 12.92
CA GLU A 146 -29.25 -12.04 13.50
C GLU A 146 -28.81 -11.49 14.86
N LEU A 147 -28.74 -10.15 14.99
CA LEU A 147 -28.46 -9.51 16.28
C LEU A 147 -29.55 -9.80 17.32
N THR A 148 -30.83 -9.75 16.95
CA THR A 148 -31.94 -10.07 17.86
C THR A 148 -31.84 -11.50 18.39
N LYS A 149 -31.48 -12.47 17.53
CA LYS A 149 -31.26 -13.86 17.97
C LYS A 149 -30.11 -13.98 18.96
N LEU A 150 -28.98 -13.32 18.69
CA LEU A 150 -27.83 -13.33 19.59
C LEU A 150 -28.17 -12.68 20.95
N ILE A 151 -28.90 -11.56 20.93
CA ILE A 151 -29.36 -10.87 22.14
C ILE A 151 -30.30 -11.77 22.95
N ALA A 152 -31.21 -12.50 22.30
CA ALA A 152 -32.10 -13.43 22.97
C ALA A 152 -31.36 -14.58 23.67
N GLN A 153 -30.23 -15.03 23.11
CA GLN A 153 -29.45 -16.14 23.65
C GLN A 153 -28.46 -15.73 24.75
N ARG A 154 -27.81 -14.56 24.60
CA ARG A 154 -26.69 -14.14 25.45
C ARG A 154 -27.00 -12.95 26.35
N GLY A 155 -28.18 -12.37 26.19
CA GLY A 155 -28.50 -11.07 26.76
C GLY A 155 -27.95 -9.92 25.92
N ARG A 156 -28.48 -8.73 26.18
CA ARG A 156 -28.18 -7.52 25.43
C ARG A 156 -26.75 -7.02 25.72
N PRO A 157 -25.95 -6.70 24.69
CA PRO A 157 -24.63 -6.13 24.91
C PRO A 157 -24.70 -4.67 25.37
N GLY A 158 -23.66 -4.22 26.06
CA GLY A 158 -23.52 -2.80 26.44
C GLY A 158 -23.39 -1.88 25.22
N MET A 159 -22.73 -2.33 24.16
CA MET A 159 -22.51 -1.57 22.93
C MET A 159 -22.38 -2.47 21.70
N ILE A 160 -22.87 -2.00 20.56
CA ILE A 160 -22.62 -2.62 19.26
C ILE A 160 -21.91 -1.59 18.38
N VAL A 161 -20.80 -2.01 17.77
CA VAL A 161 -19.92 -1.14 16.98
C VAL A 161 -19.78 -1.72 15.58
N SER A 162 -19.82 -0.87 14.57
CA SER A 162 -19.52 -1.27 13.19
C SER A 162 -18.64 -0.23 12.51
N ASP A 163 -17.66 -0.72 11.74
CA ASP A 163 -16.79 0.10 10.89
C ASP A 163 -17.50 0.56 9.61
N ASN A 164 -18.55 -0.15 9.20
CA ASN A 164 -19.32 0.06 7.99
C ASN A 164 -20.71 0.63 8.32
N VAL A 165 -21.13 1.67 7.59
CA VAL A 165 -22.41 2.35 7.83
C VAL A 165 -23.55 1.38 7.55
N LEU A 166 -24.11 0.76 8.61
CA LEU A 166 -25.50 0.36 8.60
C LEU A 166 -26.31 1.66 8.63
N GLY A 167 -27.16 1.90 7.63
CA GLY A 167 -28.04 3.07 7.61
C GLY A 167 -28.72 3.25 8.97
N TRP A 168 -28.76 4.49 9.44
CA TRP A 168 -29.19 4.96 10.76
C TRP A 168 -30.63 4.60 11.16
N GLU A 169 -31.36 3.83 10.35
CA GLU A 169 -32.79 3.55 10.53
C GLU A 169 -33.11 2.18 11.14
N ALA A 170 -32.12 1.33 11.40
CA ALA A 170 -32.42 -0.06 11.80
C ALA A 170 -32.73 -0.27 13.29
N ALA A 171 -32.57 0.73 14.16
CA ALA A 171 -32.66 0.56 15.62
C ALA A 171 -33.78 1.36 16.31
N ALA A 172 -34.61 2.11 15.57
CA ALA A 172 -35.58 3.03 16.16
C ALA A 172 -36.95 2.41 16.52
N GLU A 173 -37.28 1.20 16.04
CA GLU A 173 -38.67 0.71 16.13
C GLU A 173 -39.09 0.11 17.49
N ASN A 174 -38.20 -0.07 18.48
CA ASN A 174 -38.55 -0.74 19.75
C ASN A 174 -38.16 0.00 21.04
N GLY A 175 -38.02 1.33 21.01
CA GLY A 175 -37.85 2.13 22.24
C GLY A 175 -36.60 1.81 23.07
N GLN A 176 -35.62 1.11 22.49
CA GLN A 176 -34.47 0.56 23.21
C GLN A 176 -33.18 0.96 22.50
N GLN A 177 -32.62 2.11 22.89
CA GLN A 177 -31.49 2.76 22.25
C GLN A 177 -30.20 1.92 22.37
N VAL A 178 -29.79 1.22 21.30
CA VAL A 178 -28.44 0.64 21.16
C VAL A 178 -27.57 1.69 20.50
N SER A 179 -26.49 2.12 21.18
CA SER A 179 -25.56 3.11 20.66
C SER A 179 -24.70 2.49 19.55
N LEU A 180 -25.15 2.59 18.29
CA LEU A 180 -24.36 2.27 17.12
C LEU A 180 -23.31 3.37 16.92
N ARG A 181 -22.05 3.07 17.23
CA ARG A 181 -20.93 3.98 16.97
C ARG A 181 -20.10 3.50 15.79
N ARG A 182 -19.70 4.45 14.96
CA ARG A 182 -18.71 4.25 13.91
C ARG A 182 -17.33 4.12 14.57
N LEU A 183 -16.56 3.10 14.19
CA LEU A 183 -15.12 3.03 14.52
C LEU A 183 -14.36 4.19 13.93
#